data_AF-A0A2W4I7Y6-F1
#
_entry.id   AF-A0A2W4I7Y6-F1
#
_cell.length_a   1.000
_cell.length_b   1.000
_cell.length_c   1.000
_cell.angle_alpha   90.00
_cell.angle_beta   90.00
_cell.angle_gamma   90.00
#
_symmetry.space_group_name_H-M   'P 1'
#
loop_
_entity.id
_entity.type
_entity.pdbx_description
1 polymer ?
#
loop_
_entity_poly.entity_id
_entity_poly.type
_entity_poly.pdbx_seq_one_letter_code
_entity_poly.pdbx_strand_id
1 'polypeptide(L)'
;MVTVSVNIENLIWRGSDYKANGKKIFFIPPVRESGQNKAMFKGINRGSIASIFIKDFENPKNIEFLENCIKQEKILPLTFAKVLNYNLEEIGFSGIEKNLIINY
;
A
#
# COMPACT_ATOMS: atom_id res chain seq x y z
N MET A 1 -11.58 13.55 -0.72
CA MET A 1 -11.47 12.50 -1.74
C MET A 1 -10.70 11.35 -1.10
N VAL A 2 -11.37 10.25 -0.77
CA VAL A 2 -10.75 9.04 -0.20
C VAL A 2 -10.46 8.12 -1.37
N THR A 3 -9.21 7.73 -1.56
CA THR A 3 -8.86 6.70 -2.54
C THR A 3 -9.19 5.35 -1.90
N VAL A 4 -10.17 4.63 -2.48
CA VAL A 4 -10.76 3.43 -1.86
C VAL A 4 -9.74 2.30 -1.73
N SER A 5 -8.91 2.09 -2.75
CA SER A 5 -7.85 1.08 -2.71
C SER A 5 -6.73 1.39 -3.71
N VAL A 6 -5.50 1.05 -3.37
CA VAL A 6 -4.32 1.18 -4.24
C VAL A 6 -3.65 -0.17 -4.40
N ASN A 7 -3.31 -0.55 -5.63
CA ASN A 7 -2.56 -1.78 -5.86
C ASN A 7 -1.08 -1.61 -5.51
N ILE A 8 -0.44 -2.59 -4.87
CA ILE A 8 0.95 -2.46 -4.40
C ILE A 8 1.95 -2.19 -5.53
N GLU A 9 1.70 -2.68 -6.74
CA GLU A 9 2.57 -2.44 -7.89
C GLU A 9 2.59 -0.96 -8.28
N ASN A 10 1.53 -0.20 -7.97
CA ASN A 10 1.54 1.26 -8.13
C ASN A 10 2.47 1.96 -7.15
N LEU A 11 2.80 1.34 -6.01
CA LEU A 11 3.75 1.85 -5.03
C LEU A 11 5.19 1.38 -5.33
N ILE A 12 5.35 0.17 -5.85
CA ILE A 12 6.65 -0.44 -6.17
C ILE A 12 7.28 0.23 -7.40
N TRP A 13 6.52 0.35 -8.49
CA TRP A 13 7.06 0.77 -9.77
C TRP A 13 6.96 2.28 -9.96
N ARG A 14 7.99 2.89 -10.55
CA ARG A 14 7.94 4.28 -10.99
C ARG A 14 7.52 4.36 -12.44
N GLY A 15 6.93 5.50 -12.83
CA GLY A 15 6.59 5.76 -14.23
C GLY A 15 7.79 5.62 -15.20
N SER A 16 9.01 5.87 -14.74
CA SER A 16 10.24 5.60 -15.52
C SER A 16 10.47 4.12 -15.80
N ASP A 17 10.25 3.26 -14.79
CA ASP A 17 10.45 1.82 -14.90
C ASP A 17 9.39 1.21 -15.82
N TYR A 18 8.16 1.71 -15.73
CA TYR A 18 7.06 1.33 -16.62
C TYR A 18 7.32 1.76 -18.08
N LYS A 19 7.87 2.95 -18.31
CA LYS A 19 8.25 3.39 -19.67
C LYS A 19 9.35 2.51 -20.27
N ALA A 20 10.32 2.07 -19.46
CA ALA A 20 11.42 1.22 -19.93
C ALA A 20 11.04 -0.27 -20.08
N ASN A 21 10.19 -0.80 -19.21
CA ASN A 21 9.90 -2.23 -19.09
C ASN A 21 8.40 -2.57 -19.20
N GLY A 22 7.57 -1.69 -19.77
CA GLY A 22 6.10 -1.81 -19.73
C GLY A 22 5.53 -3.11 -20.31
N LYS A 23 6.26 -3.80 -21.20
CA LYS A 23 5.86 -5.13 -21.69
C LYS A 23 5.97 -6.24 -20.63
N LYS A 24 6.85 -6.08 -19.64
CA LYS A 24 7.06 -7.02 -18.52
C LYS A 24 6.26 -6.62 -17.28
N ILE A 25 5.99 -5.33 -17.14
CA ILE A 25 5.29 -4.74 -16.00
C ILE A 25 4.00 -4.14 -16.55
N PHE A 26 3.02 -4.98 -16.89
CA PHE A 26 1.72 -4.52 -17.36
C PHE A 26 0.64 -4.94 -16.37
N PHE A 27 -0.03 -3.96 -15.76
CA PHE A 27 -1.16 -4.20 -14.85
C PHE A 27 -2.14 -3.02 -14.91
N ILE A 28 -3.39 -3.27 -14.54
CA ILE A 28 -4.48 -2.29 -14.56
C ILE A 28 -4.91 -2.00 -13.11
N PRO A 29 -5.02 -0.74 -12.67
CA PRO A 29 -4.65 0.49 -13.38
C PRO A 29 -3.12 0.67 -13.50
N PRO A 30 -2.62 1.31 -14.58
CA PRO A 30 -1.20 1.36 -14.89
C PRO A 30 -0.41 2.22 -13.90
N VAL A 31 0.89 1.94 -13.82
CA VAL A 31 1.87 2.67 -12.98
C VAL A 31 1.75 4.17 -13.20
N ARG A 32 1.69 4.91 -12.10
CA ARG A 32 1.58 6.37 -12.10
C ARG A 32 2.96 7.05 -12.17
N GLU A 33 2.98 8.31 -12.63
CA GLU A 33 4.22 9.10 -12.63
C GLU A 33 4.69 9.43 -11.19
N SER A 34 5.96 9.78 -11.04
CA SER A 34 6.63 9.93 -9.74
C SER A 34 5.92 10.87 -8.77
N GLY A 35 5.34 11.97 -9.26
CA GLY A 35 4.59 12.92 -8.44
C GLY A 35 3.31 12.33 -7.85
N GLN A 36 2.58 11.54 -8.65
CA GLN A 36 1.39 10.84 -8.19
C GLN A 36 1.74 9.70 -7.23
N ASN A 37 2.88 9.05 -7.45
CA ASN A 37 3.36 7.99 -6.57
C ASN A 37 3.70 8.52 -5.16
N LYS A 38 4.41 9.64 -5.09
CA LYS A 38 4.63 10.37 -3.82
C LYS A 38 3.32 10.80 -3.15
N ALA A 39 2.32 11.22 -3.93
CA ALA A 39 1.01 11.58 -3.40
C ALA A 39 0.29 10.36 -2.79
N MET A 40 0.48 9.16 -3.34
CA MET A 40 -0.04 7.92 -2.76
C MET A 40 0.62 7.62 -1.40
N PHE A 41 1.94 7.66 -1.28
CA PHE A 41 2.61 7.50 0.03
C PHE A 41 2.15 8.53 1.07
N LYS A 42 2.00 9.80 0.66
CA LYS A 42 1.45 10.85 1.51
C LYS A 42 -0.01 10.59 1.89
N GLY A 43 -0.79 10.00 0.99
CA GLY A 43 -2.17 9.59 1.20
C GLY A 43 -2.30 8.47 2.24
N ILE A 44 -1.38 7.49 2.23
CA ILE A 44 -1.32 6.42 3.24
C ILE A 44 -1.10 7.03 4.63
N ASN A 45 -0.08 7.88 4.77
CA ASN A 45 0.24 8.54 6.05
C ASN A 45 -0.87 9.48 6.55
N ARG A 46 -1.69 10.02 5.65
CA ARG A 46 -2.84 10.89 5.98
C ARG A 46 -4.15 10.13 6.17
N GLY A 47 -4.15 8.80 6.04
CA GLY A 47 -5.38 7.99 6.11
C GLY A 47 -6.37 8.27 4.96
N SER A 48 -5.90 8.86 3.85
CA SER A 48 -6.72 9.11 2.66
C SER A 48 -6.78 7.92 1.71
N ILE A 49 -5.90 6.93 1.89
CA ILE A 49 -5.95 5.62 1.23
C ILE A 49 -6.46 4.62 2.26
N ALA A 50 -7.59 3.96 1.94
CA ALA A 50 -8.26 3.05 2.85
C ALA A 50 -7.71 1.62 2.79
N SER A 51 -7.24 1.16 1.61
CA SER A 51 -6.56 -0.13 1.51
C SER A 51 -5.43 -0.16 0.49
N ILE A 52 -4.49 -1.08 0.71
CA ILE A 52 -3.49 -1.50 -0.28
C ILE A 52 -3.81 -2.93 -0.65
N PHE A 53 -3.98 -3.22 -1.93
CA PHE A 53 -4.20 -4.59 -2.41
C PHE A 53 -2.86 -5.23 -2.79
N ILE A 54 -2.65 -6.48 -2.36
CA ILE A 54 -1.46 -7.27 -2.65
C ILE A 54 -1.92 -8.63 -3.16
N LYS A 55 -1.72 -8.88 -4.46
CA LYS A 55 -2.17 -10.13 -5.10
C LYS A 55 -1.45 -11.38 -4.56
N ASP A 56 -0.17 -11.26 -4.23
CA ASP A 56 0.69 -12.35 -3.76
C ASP A 56 1.41 -11.91 -2.49
N PHE A 57 0.74 -12.06 -1.34
CA PHE A 57 1.24 -11.58 -0.06
C PHE A 57 2.47 -12.36 0.42
N GLU A 58 2.56 -13.64 0.07
CA GLU A 58 3.68 -14.52 0.45
C GLU A 58 4.96 -14.22 -0.35
N ASN A 59 4.88 -13.37 -1.38
CA ASN A 59 6.04 -13.00 -2.17
C ASN A 59 7.09 -12.27 -1.32
N PRO A 60 8.33 -12.79 -1.21
CA PRO A 60 9.38 -12.15 -0.42
C PRO A 60 9.67 -10.71 -0.84
N LYS A 61 9.50 -10.37 -2.12
CA LYS A 61 9.72 -9.01 -2.63
C LYS A 61 8.69 -8.00 -2.12
N ASN A 62 7.44 -8.44 -1.94
CA ASN A 62 6.39 -7.58 -1.39
C ASN A 62 6.63 -7.31 0.09
N ILE A 63 7.07 -8.33 0.84
CA ILE A 63 7.46 -8.19 2.25
C ILE A 63 8.65 -7.24 2.39
N GLU A 64 9.71 -7.42 1.59
CA GLU A 64 10.89 -6.54 1.58
C GLU A 64 10.50 -5.08 1.25
N PHE A 65 9.58 -4.90 0.30
CA PHE A 65 9.07 -3.57 -0.05
C PHE A 65 8.32 -2.91 1.13
N LEU A 66 7.45 -3.64 1.82
CA LEU A 66 6.73 -3.12 3.00
C LEU A 66 7.69 -2.75 4.13
N GLU A 67 8.71 -3.55 4.39
CA GLU A 67 9.77 -3.22 5.35
C GLU A 67 10.51 -1.93 4.97
N ASN A 68 10.87 -1.78 3.70
CA ASN A 68 11.52 -0.57 3.19
C ASN A 68 10.62 0.66 3.34
N CYS A 69 9.30 0.52 3.18
CA CYS A 69 8.37 1.62 3.42
C CYS A 69 8.36 2.07 4.90
N ILE A 70 8.50 1.14 5.84
CA ILE A 70 8.62 1.49 7.27
C ILE A 70 9.94 2.20 7.55
N LYS A 71 11.05 1.66 7.01
CA LYS A 71 12.42 2.15 7.28
C LYS A 71 12.73 3.48 6.57
N GLN A 72 12.39 3.60 5.30
CA GLN A 72 12.77 4.72 4.43
C GLN A 72 11.67 5.78 4.32
N GLU A 73 10.45 5.37 4.02
CA GLU A 73 9.28 6.27 3.86
C GLU A 73 8.62 6.64 5.21
N LYS A 74 9.12 6.06 6.31
CA LYS A 74 8.70 6.33 7.70
C LYS A 74 7.20 6.12 7.92
N ILE A 75 6.60 5.16 7.22
CA ILE A 75 5.20 4.81 7.41
C ILE A 75 5.06 4.05 8.72
N LEU A 76 4.10 4.46 9.56
CA LEU A 76 3.86 3.79 10.84
C LEU A 76 3.33 2.37 10.61
N PRO A 77 3.85 1.35 11.33
CA PRO A 77 3.35 -0.02 11.23
C PRO A 77 1.83 -0.13 11.48
N LEU A 78 1.30 0.68 12.40
CA LEU A 78 -0.14 0.74 12.69
C LEU A 78 -0.96 1.21 11.47
N THR A 79 -0.44 2.19 10.72
CA THR A 79 -1.08 2.65 9.49
C THR A 79 -1.08 1.54 8.45
N PHE A 80 0.02 0.79 8.31
CA PHE A 80 0.07 -0.36 7.42
C PHE A 80 -0.91 -1.46 7.82
N ALA A 81 -0.99 -1.80 9.10
CA ALA A 81 -1.93 -2.80 9.60
C ALA A 81 -3.38 -2.46 9.22
N LYS A 82 -3.77 -1.17 9.30
CA LYS A 82 -5.09 -0.71 8.88
C LYS A 82 -5.32 -0.85 7.37
N VAL A 83 -4.40 -0.35 6.55
CA VAL A 83 -4.58 -0.39 5.09
C VAL A 83 -4.40 -1.79 4.48
N LEU A 84 -3.74 -2.70 5.20
CA LEU A 84 -3.57 -4.09 4.79
C LEU A 84 -4.66 -5.02 5.31
N ASN A 85 -5.65 -4.53 6.07
CA ASN A 85 -6.66 -5.36 6.74
C ASN A 85 -7.35 -6.37 5.81
N TYR A 86 -7.73 -5.97 4.59
CA TYR A 86 -8.33 -6.89 3.61
C TYR A 86 -7.39 -8.03 3.20
N ASN A 87 -6.09 -7.77 3.04
CA ASN A 87 -5.12 -8.83 2.73
C ASN A 87 -4.94 -9.76 3.93
N LEU A 88 -4.95 -9.21 5.15
CA LEU A 88 -4.86 -9.99 6.39
C LEU A 88 -6.09 -10.90 6.57
N GLU A 89 -7.28 -10.41 6.25
CA GLU A 89 -8.50 -11.22 6.23
C GLU A 89 -8.43 -12.35 5.21
N GLU A 90 -7.90 -12.09 4.00
CA GLU A 90 -7.71 -13.14 2.96
C GLU A 90 -6.76 -14.25 3.41
N ILE A 91 -5.73 -13.95 4.21
CA ILE A 91 -4.80 -14.95 4.77
C ILE A 91 -5.28 -15.54 6.12
N GLY A 92 -6.55 -15.31 6.49
CA GLY A 92 -7.20 -15.92 7.65
C GLY A 92 -7.00 -15.19 8.98
N PHE A 93 -6.42 -13.99 8.97
CA PHE A 93 -6.32 -13.13 10.15
C PHE A 93 -7.52 -12.17 10.21
N SER A 94 -8.43 -12.40 11.16
CA SER A 94 -9.53 -11.48 11.45
C SER A 94 -9.28 -10.71 12.75
N GLY A 95 -9.50 -9.40 12.75
CA GLY A 95 -9.43 -8.55 13.94
C GLY A 95 -10.71 -7.71 14.10
N ILE A 96 -11.09 -7.42 15.35
CA ILE A 96 -12.15 -6.44 15.62
C ILE A 96 -11.46 -5.09 15.82
N GLU A 97 -11.75 -4.11 14.96
CA GLU A 97 -11.33 -2.72 15.16
C GLU A 97 -12.04 -2.19 16.42
N LYS A 98 -11.41 -2.33 17.59
CA LYS A 98 -11.91 -1.72 18.82
C LYS A 98 -11.51 -0.25 18.81
N ASN A 99 -12.51 0.62 18.68
CA ASN A 99 -12.33 2.05 18.88
C ASN A 99 -11.69 2.29 20.26
N LEU A 100 -10.54 2.98 20.27
CA LEU A 100 -9.96 3.49 21.51
C LEU A 100 -10.85 4.64 22.01
N ILE A 101 -11.76 4.33 22.93
CA ILE A 101 -12.57 5.35 23.61
C ILE A 101 -11.75 5.86 24.79
N ILE A 102 -11.18 7.06 24.64
CA ILE A 102 -10.58 7.79 25.76
C ILE A 102 -11.69 8.61 26.39
N ASN A 103 -12.17 8.18 27.55
CA ASN A 103 -13.04 9.00 28.38
C ASN A 103 -12.15 9.91 29.22
N TYR A 104 -12.39 11.22 29.13
CA TYR A 104 -11.86 12.24 30.03
C TYR A 104 -12.94 12.66 31.03
#